data_AF-A0A959SGU3-F1
#
_entry.id   AF-A0A959SGU3-F1
#
_cell.length_a   1.000
_cell.length_b   1.000
_cell.length_c   1.000
_cell.angle_alpha   90.00
_cell.angle_beta   90.00
_cell.angle_gamma   90.00
#
_symmetry.space_group_name_H-M   'P 1'
#
loop_
_entity.id
_entity.type
_entity.pdbx_description
1 polymer ?
#
loop_
_entity_poly.entity_id
_entity_poly.type
_entity_poly.pdbx_seq_one_letter_code
_entity_poly.pdbx_strand_id
1 'polypeptide(L)'
;MSETTYNEDNIRSLDWKEHIRLRPGMYIGKLGDGSSYDDGIYILLKEVLDNCIDEFVMGHGKKIDVTIDGPRVEIRDFGRGVPLGKVIDVVSKINTGAKYDSKAFKK
;
A
#
# COMPACT_ATOMS: atom_id res chain seq x y z
N MET A 1 -15.51 -6.36 38.63
CA MET A 1 -15.10 -5.75 37.34
C MET A 1 -15.04 -4.26 37.59
N SER A 2 -13.88 -3.61 37.44
CA SER A 2 -13.81 -2.15 37.57
C SER A 2 -14.65 -1.51 36.46
N GLU A 3 -15.54 -0.59 36.82
CA GLU A 3 -16.25 0.22 35.82
C GLU A 3 -15.22 0.98 34.99
N THR A 4 -15.25 0.78 33.67
CA THR A 4 -14.47 1.58 32.74
C THR A 4 -15.15 2.94 32.67
N THR A 5 -14.62 3.92 33.40
CA THR A 5 -15.10 5.31 33.30
C THR A 5 -14.79 5.83 31.90
N TYR A 6 -15.82 5.89 31.06
CA TYR A 6 -15.74 6.47 29.73
C TYR A 6 -15.86 7.99 29.85
N ASN A 7 -14.75 8.70 29.66
CA ASN A 7 -14.65 10.15 29.73
C ASN A 7 -13.99 10.73 28.47
N GLU A 8 -13.85 12.05 28.42
CA GLU A 8 -13.28 12.78 27.29
C GLU A 8 -11.83 12.33 26.98
N ASP A 9 -11.06 11.93 27.99
CA ASP A 9 -9.67 11.46 27.83
C ASP A 9 -9.57 10.14 27.04
N ASN A 10 -10.66 9.37 26.94
CA ASN A 10 -10.69 8.15 26.13
C ASN A 10 -10.84 8.44 24.63
N ILE A 11 -11.22 9.66 24.26
CA ILE A 11 -11.32 10.09 22.87
C ILE A 11 -9.94 10.60 22.43
N ARG A 12 -9.32 9.86 21.50
CA ARG A 12 -7.98 10.19 20.99
C ARG A 12 -7.95 10.20 19.48
N SER A 13 -7.20 11.15 18.93
CA SER A 13 -6.78 11.14 17.53
C SER A 13 -5.41 10.47 17.43
N LEU A 14 -5.27 9.54 16.48
CA LEU A 14 -4.00 8.88 16.23
C LEU A 14 -3.32 9.53 15.02
N ASP A 15 -1.99 9.55 15.03
CA ASP A 15 -1.24 9.78 13.79
C ASP A 15 -1.62 8.69 12.77
N TRP A 16 -1.68 9.05 11.50
CA TRP A 16 -2.13 8.14 10.43
C TRP A 16 -1.31 6.83 10.40
N LYS A 17 -0.01 6.89 10.69
CA LYS A 17 0.88 5.71 10.67
C LYS A 17 0.56 4.80 11.84
N GLU A 18 0.32 5.39 13.01
CA GLU A 18 -0.12 4.64 14.19
C GLU A 18 -1.49 4.00 13.94
N HIS A 19 -2.42 4.74 13.34
CA HIS A 19 -3.75 4.25 13.00
C HIS A 19 -3.70 3.03 12.07
N ILE A 20 -2.93 3.08 10.97
CA ILE A 20 -2.75 1.95 10.05
C ILE A 20 -2.20 0.72 10.77
N ARG A 21 -1.20 0.90 11.64
CA ARG A 21 -0.60 -0.22 12.38
C ARG A 21 -1.53 -0.80 13.43
N LEU A 22 -2.38 0.03 14.05
CA LEU A 22 -3.35 -0.42 15.06
C LEU A 22 -4.59 -1.06 14.43
N ARG A 23 -4.94 -0.67 13.20
CA ARG A 23 -6.10 -1.13 12.44
C ARG A 23 -5.74 -1.53 11.01
N PRO A 24 -4.79 -2.47 10.80
CA PRO A 24 -4.40 -2.89 9.45
C PRO A 24 -5.57 -3.48 8.67
N GLY A 25 -6.53 -4.07 9.39
CA GLY A 25 -7.81 -4.57 8.87
C GLY A 25 -8.55 -3.61 7.94
N MET A 26 -8.52 -2.31 8.25
CA MET A 26 -9.21 -1.29 7.45
C MET A 26 -8.53 -1.00 6.11
N TYR A 27 -7.25 -1.33 5.97
CA TYR A 27 -6.44 -1.00 4.79
C TYR A 27 -6.15 -2.23 3.93
N ILE A 28 -5.86 -3.37 4.57
CA ILE A 28 -5.45 -4.60 3.87
C ILE A 28 -6.40 -5.77 4.14
N GLY A 29 -7.52 -5.56 4.82
CA GLY A 29 -8.43 -6.65 5.17
C GLY A 29 -7.84 -7.60 6.21
N LYS A 30 -8.20 -8.89 6.13
CA LYS A 30 -7.82 -9.88 7.13
C LYS A 30 -6.30 -10.08 7.19
N LEU A 31 -5.70 -9.99 8.37
CA LEU A 31 -4.30 -10.41 8.54
C LEU A 31 -4.17 -11.91 8.35
N GLY A 32 -3.07 -12.35 7.74
CA GLY A 32 -2.77 -13.76 7.54
C GLY A 32 -1.39 -13.95 6.92
N ASP A 33 -1.01 -15.21 6.78
CA ASP A 33 0.30 -15.64 6.29
C ASP A 33 0.27 -16.05 4.81
N GLY A 34 -0.88 -15.92 4.14
CA GLY A 34 -1.08 -16.36 2.77
C GLY A 34 -1.59 -17.80 2.66
N SER A 35 -1.95 -18.44 3.78
CA SER A 35 -2.64 -19.74 3.74
C SER A 35 -4.07 -19.65 3.22
N SER A 36 -4.70 -18.47 3.31
CA SER A 36 -6.03 -18.21 2.77
C SER A 36 -6.02 -17.14 1.68
N TYR A 37 -6.83 -17.35 0.65
CA TYR A 37 -6.93 -16.43 -0.50
C TYR A 37 -7.42 -15.03 -0.13
N ASP A 38 -8.08 -14.87 1.03
CA ASP A 38 -8.59 -13.61 1.55
C ASP A 38 -7.61 -12.89 2.49
N ASP A 39 -6.39 -13.41 2.64
CA ASP A 39 -5.36 -12.81 3.47
C ASP A 39 -4.81 -11.52 2.84
N GLY A 40 -4.67 -10.50 3.67
CA GLY A 40 -4.25 -9.14 3.30
C GLY A 40 -2.84 -9.03 2.76
N ILE A 41 -2.00 -10.06 2.94
CA ILE A 41 -0.70 -10.14 2.27
C ILE A 41 -0.85 -10.10 0.74
N TYR A 42 -1.93 -10.64 0.20
CA TYR A 42 -2.22 -10.57 -1.23
C TYR A 42 -2.71 -9.19 -1.67
N ILE A 43 -3.33 -8.41 -0.77
CA ILE A 43 -3.64 -7.00 -1.04
C ILE A 43 -2.34 -6.21 -1.12
N LEU A 44 -1.40 -6.39 -0.17
CA LEU A 44 -0.08 -5.75 -0.21
C LEU A 44 0.66 -6.04 -1.52
N LEU A 45 0.62 -7.30 -1.97
CA LEU A 45 1.21 -7.70 -3.25
C LEU A 45 0.54 -6.99 -4.44
N LYS A 46 -0.80 -6.99 -4.47
CA LYS A 46 -1.58 -6.34 -5.53
C LYS A 46 -1.30 -4.86 -5.63
N GLU A 47 -1.22 -4.13 -4.51
CA GLU A 47 -0.96 -2.69 -4.52
C GLU A 47 0.37 -2.33 -5.19
N VAL A 48 1.42 -3.14 -5.00
CA VAL A 48 2.70 -2.92 -5.69
C VAL A 48 2.57 -3.31 -7.18
N LEU A 49 1.93 -4.45 -7.47
CA LEU A 49 1.76 -4.93 -8.84
C LEU A 49 0.90 -3.98 -9.69
N ASP A 50 -0.16 -3.41 -9.14
CA ASP A 50 -1.06 -2.49 -9.83
C ASP A 50 -0.32 -1.18 -10.21
N ASN A 51 0.59 -0.70 -9.36
CA ASN A 51 1.46 0.42 -9.72
C ASN A 51 2.38 0.10 -10.90
N CYS A 52 2.90 -1.13 -10.98
CA CYS A 52 3.69 -1.59 -12.12
C CYS A 52 2.83 -1.74 -13.39
N ILE A 53 1.59 -2.23 -13.25
CA ILE A 53 0.64 -2.37 -14.36
C ILE A 53 0.27 -1.00 -14.92
N ASP A 54 0.09 0.02 -14.08
CA ASP A 54 -0.21 1.37 -14.54
C ASP A 54 0.88 1.93 -15.47
N GLU A 55 2.16 1.70 -15.15
CA GLU A 55 3.26 2.07 -16.06
C GLU A 55 3.20 1.29 -17.38
N PHE A 56 2.95 -0.03 -17.31
CA PHE A 56 2.80 -0.88 -18.48
C PHE A 56 1.65 -0.42 -19.40
N VAL A 57 0.48 -0.11 -18.83
CA VAL A 57 -0.72 0.35 -19.56
C VAL A 57 -0.46 1.71 -20.21
N MET A 58 0.33 2.57 -19.59
CA MET A 58 0.79 3.83 -20.20
C MET A 58 1.88 3.64 -21.27
N GLY A 59 2.30 2.39 -21.55
CA GLY A 59 3.31 2.06 -22.55
C GLY A 59 4.75 2.26 -22.06
N HIS A 60 4.94 2.50 -20.77
CA HIS A 60 6.24 2.64 -20.14
C HIS A 60 6.63 1.33 -19.49
N GLY A 61 7.49 0.57 -20.18
CA GLY A 61 7.83 -0.79 -19.79
C GLY A 61 6.96 -1.82 -20.51
N LYS A 62 7.50 -3.02 -20.70
CA LYS A 62 6.85 -4.11 -21.45
C LYS A 62 6.90 -5.45 -20.71
N LYS A 63 7.40 -5.43 -19.48
CA LYS A 63 7.65 -6.61 -18.67
C LYS A 63 7.53 -6.22 -17.21
N ILE A 64 6.94 -7.11 -16.43
CA ILE A 64 6.96 -7.04 -14.97
C ILE A 64 7.48 -8.41 -14.51
N ASP A 65 8.57 -8.38 -13.75
CA ASP A 65 9.18 -9.56 -13.16
C ASP A 65 8.71 -9.70 -11.71
N VAL A 66 8.19 -10.88 -11.37
CA VAL A 66 7.80 -11.22 -10.01
C VAL A 66 8.67 -12.38 -9.56
N THR A 67 9.45 -12.16 -8.51
CA THR A 67 10.35 -13.16 -7.92
C THR A 67 9.90 -13.43 -6.50
N ILE A 68 9.78 -14.72 -6.15
CA ILE A 68 9.44 -15.16 -4.80
C ILE A 68 10.62 -15.95 -4.26
N ASP A 69 11.15 -15.51 -3.12
CA ASP A 69 12.25 -16.14 -2.40
C ASP A 69 11.88 -16.29 -0.92
N GLY A 70 11.38 -17.48 -0.55
CA GLY A 70 10.84 -17.74 0.77
C GLY A 70 9.73 -16.73 1.14
N PRO A 71 9.86 -15.97 2.24
CA PRO A 71 8.88 -14.97 2.65
C PRO A 71 9.01 -13.63 1.92
N ARG A 72 10.02 -13.46 1.04
CA ARG A 72 10.24 -12.22 0.29
C ARG A 72 9.61 -12.34 -1.10
N VAL A 73 8.84 -11.31 -1.47
CA VAL A 73 8.39 -11.11 -2.85
C VAL A 73 9.00 -9.83 -3.39
N GLU A 74 9.61 -9.92 -4.55
CA GLU A 74 10.15 -8.79 -5.30
C GLU A 74 9.35 -8.62 -6.58
N ILE A 75 8.83 -7.41 -6.80
CA ILE A 75 8.17 -7.00 -8.03
C ILE A 75 9.03 -5.93 -8.68
N ARG A 76 9.37 -6.15 -9.95
CA ARG A 76 10.18 -5.24 -10.75
C ARG A 76 9.48 -4.92 -12.05
N ASP A 77 9.14 -3.65 -12.25
CA ASP A 77 8.81 -3.14 -13.57
C ASP A 77 10.02 -2.52 -14.27
N PHE A 78 9.81 -2.16 -15.52
CA PHE A 78 10.76 -1.41 -16.35
C PHE A 78 10.10 -0.16 -16.92
N GLY A 79 9.25 0.49 -16.11
CA GLY A 79 8.59 1.74 -16.42
C GLY A 79 9.50 2.94 -16.25
N ARG A 80 8.90 4.13 -16.12
CA ARG A 80 9.64 5.38 -15.90
C ARG A 80 10.33 5.43 -14.53
N GLY A 81 9.79 4.67 -13.57
CA GLY A 81 10.18 4.70 -12.17
C GLY A 81 9.58 5.89 -11.41
N VAL A 82 9.56 5.78 -10.09
CA VAL A 82 9.14 6.88 -9.22
C VAL A 82 10.16 8.03 -9.34
N PRO A 83 9.72 9.30 -9.49
CA PRO A 83 10.62 10.44 -9.51
C PRO A 83 11.51 10.47 -8.26
N LEU A 84 12.83 10.46 -8.44
CA LEU A 84 13.81 10.28 -7.34
C LEU A 84 13.63 11.30 -6.20
N GLY A 85 13.31 12.55 -6.53
CA GLY A 85 13.05 13.61 -5.55
C GLY A 85 11.77 13.43 -4.71
N LYS A 86 10.93 12.45 -5.04
CA LYS A 86 9.64 12.16 -4.38
C LYS A 86 9.51 10.73 -3.86
N VAL A 87 10.55 9.90 -3.95
CA VAL A 87 10.52 8.50 -3.50
C VAL A 87 10.12 8.40 -2.03
N ILE A 88 10.75 9.19 -1.14
CA ILE A 88 10.43 9.16 0.29
C ILE A 88 8.97 9.58 0.53
N ASP A 89 8.52 10.65 -0.12
CA ASP A 89 7.18 11.19 0.04
C ASP A 89 6.10 10.15 -0.29
N VAL A 90 6.22 9.44 -1.43
CA VAL A 90 5.19 8.48 -1.86
C VAL A 90 5.18 7.17 -1.06
N VAL A 91 6.29 6.79 -0.41
CA VAL A 91 6.35 5.58 0.43
C VAL A 91 6.08 5.85 1.91
N SER A 92 6.13 7.12 2.34
CA SER A 92 6.07 7.47 3.77
C SER A 92 4.95 8.44 4.15
N LYS A 93 4.09 8.87 3.21
CA LYS A 93 2.97 9.77 3.49
C LYS A 93 1.70 9.25 2.83
N ILE A 94 0.63 9.13 3.61
CA ILE A 94 -0.70 8.79 3.07
C ILE A 94 -1.19 9.90 2.13
N ASN A 95 -2.04 9.55 1.17
CA ASN A 95 -2.62 10.50 0.20
C ASN A 95 -1.56 11.31 -0.56
N THR A 96 -0.45 10.66 -0.94
CA THR A 96 0.61 11.27 -1.75
C THR A 96 0.87 10.41 -2.99
N GLY A 97 0.72 10.99 -4.18
CA GLY A 97 0.87 10.28 -5.45
C GLY A 97 0.62 11.18 -6.65
N ALA A 98 0.81 10.64 -7.86
CA ALA A 98 0.65 11.37 -9.12
C ALA A 98 -0.63 10.99 -9.89
N LYS A 99 -1.53 10.21 -9.28
CA LYS A 99 -2.77 9.70 -9.89
C LYS A 99 -4.01 10.56 -9.59
N TYR A 100 -3.81 11.82 -9.22
CA TYR A 100 -4.91 12.76 -8.91
C TYR A 100 -5.44 13.49 -10.15
N ASP A 101 -4.63 13.57 -11.21
CA ASP A 101 -5.04 14.11 -12.51
C ASP A 101 -4.72 13.11 -13.64
N SER A 102 -5.42 13.23 -14.77
CA SER A 102 -5.25 12.30 -15.91
C SER A 102 -4.02 12.61 -16.77
N LYS A 103 -3.08 13.44 -16.30
CA LYS A 103 -1.92 13.87 -17.10
C LYS A 103 -0.84 12.81 -17.15
N ALA A 104 -0.53 12.19 -16.01
CA ALA A 104 0.52 11.19 -15.88
C ALA A 104 0.02 9.76 -16.09
N PHE A 105 -1.23 9.50 -15.68
CA PHE A 105 -1.92 8.21 -15.79
C PHE A 105 -3.34 8.46 -16.27
N LYS A 106 -3.70 7.97 -17.46
CA LYS A 106 -5.08 8.05 -17.96
C LYS A 106 -5.86 6.84 -17.44
N LYS A 107 -7.03 7.10 -16.86
CA LYS A 107 -8.03 6.06 -16.56
C LYS A 107 -8.73 5.60 -17.83
#